data_AF-A0A975WB72-F1
#
_entry.id   AF-A0A975WB72-F1
#
_cell.length_a   1.000
_cell.length_b   1.000
_cell.length_c   1.000
_cell.angle_alpha   90.00
_cell.angle_beta   90.00
_cell.angle_gamma   90.00
#
_symmetry.space_group_name_H-M   'P 1'
#
loop_
_entity.id
_entity.type
_entity.pdbx_description
1 polymer ?
#
loop_
_entity_poly.entity_id
_entity_poly.type
_entity_poly.pdbx_seq_one_letter_code
_entity_poly.pdbx_strand_id
1 'polypeptide(L)'
;MPRVITAFVHGVDAMNRFIGRIAMYLIFVLIGVLLWSSVSKVAFLPSLWTLETAQFVMVGYYILGGPYSIQLGSNVRMDLFYGGWSVKTKAWVDAFTVLFLMFYLGVLLYGALGSLAYAMGYFGMAPLEYFSEFLGALFTGGFAQAGETLGYLERSSTAWRPFLWPVKLLLAVGIFLMLLQTLAEFFRDIGRIRGVEI
;
A
#
# COMPACT_ATOMS: atom_id res chain seq x y z
N MET A 1 19.47 -5.31 20.95
CA MET A 1 18.30 -5.81 20.18
C MET A 1 18.63 -7.20 19.63
N PRO A 2 17.68 -8.17 19.62
CA PRO A 2 17.89 -9.45 18.95
C PRO A 2 18.22 -9.26 17.46
N ARG A 3 19.17 -10.05 16.94
CA ARG A 3 19.62 -9.95 15.54
C ARG A 3 18.47 -10.08 14.52
N VAL A 4 17.46 -10.89 14.85
CA VAL A 4 16.27 -11.11 14.00
C VAL A 4 15.48 -9.81 13.80
N ILE A 5 15.31 -9.01 14.86
CA ILE A 5 14.56 -7.74 14.79
C ILE A 5 15.33 -6.73 13.94
N THR A 6 16.64 -6.60 14.16
CA THR A 6 17.48 -5.69 13.36
C THR A 6 17.50 -6.11 11.89
N ALA A 7 17.60 -7.41 11.59
CA ALA A 7 17.54 -7.92 10.22
C ALA A 7 16.18 -7.64 9.56
N PHE A 8 15.07 -7.80 10.31
CA PHE A 8 13.73 -7.46 9.85
C PHE A 8 13.63 -5.97 9.50
N VAL A 9 14.01 -5.07 10.42
CA VAL A 9 13.96 -3.61 10.20
C VAL A 9 14.76 -3.20 8.97
N HIS A 10 16.01 -3.67 8.85
CA HIS A 10 16.84 -3.37 7.68
C HIS A 10 16.28 -3.95 6.37
N GLY A 11 15.69 -5.15 6.42
CA GLY A 11 15.06 -5.78 5.25
C GLY A 11 13.86 -4.99 4.74
N VAL A 12 12.95 -4.61 5.65
CA VAL A 12 11.79 -3.77 5.34
C VAL A 12 12.24 -2.41 4.83
N ASP A 13 13.22 -1.79 5.46
CA ASP A 13 13.77 -0.50 5.07
C ASP A 13 14.36 -0.52 3.65
N ALA A 14 15.12 -1.57 3.31
CA ALA A 14 15.71 -1.73 1.98
C ALA A 14 14.63 -1.94 0.91
N MET A 15 13.65 -2.80 1.21
CA MET A 15 12.52 -3.09 0.32
C MET A 15 11.69 -1.82 0.04
N ASN A 16 11.27 -1.10 1.08
CA ASN A 16 10.46 0.11 0.93
C ASN A 16 11.23 1.25 0.26
N ARG A 17 12.54 1.37 0.50
CA ARG A 17 13.39 2.32 -0.22
C ARG A 17 13.52 1.99 -1.71
N PHE A 18 13.60 0.72 -2.07
CA PHE A 18 13.64 0.31 -3.47
C PHE A 18 12.29 0.58 -4.17
N ILE A 19 11.20 0.10 -3.58
CA ILE A 19 9.85 0.27 -4.11
C ILE A 19 9.50 1.76 -4.21
N GLY A 20 9.73 2.53 -3.15
CA GLY A 20 9.46 3.96 -3.10
C GLY A 20 10.22 4.73 -4.17
N ARG A 21 11.52 4.43 -4.37
CA ARG A 21 12.32 5.09 -5.42
C ARG A 21 11.84 4.80 -6.83
N ILE A 22 11.35 3.60 -7.09
CA ILE A 22 10.72 3.28 -8.38
C ILE A 22 9.37 3.98 -8.50
N ALA A 23 8.55 3.94 -7.45
CA ALA A 23 7.22 4.54 -7.42
C ALA A 23 7.25 6.06 -7.63
N MET A 24 8.31 6.75 -7.21
CA MET A 24 8.48 8.18 -7.48
C MET A 24 8.37 8.52 -8.98
N TYR A 25 8.84 7.64 -9.87
CA TYR A 25 8.77 7.88 -11.31
C TYR A 25 7.35 7.75 -11.89
N LEU A 26 6.38 7.21 -11.15
CA LEU A 26 4.98 7.18 -11.57
C LEU A 26 4.39 8.57 -11.77
N ILE A 27 4.98 9.62 -11.17
CA ILE A 27 4.58 10.99 -11.45
C ILE A 27 4.79 11.36 -12.93
N PHE A 28 5.86 10.88 -13.57
CA PHE A 28 6.10 11.13 -14.99
C PHE A 28 5.10 10.38 -15.86
N VAL A 29 4.71 9.16 -15.46
CA VAL A 29 3.63 8.41 -16.10
C VAL A 29 2.32 9.18 -16.00
N LEU A 30 1.98 9.70 -14.81
CA LEU A 30 0.79 10.50 -14.59
C LEU A 30 0.79 11.77 -15.46
N ILE A 31 1.90 12.50 -15.50
CA ILE A 31 2.07 13.67 -16.36
C ILE A 31 1.86 13.28 -17.83
N GLY A 32 2.45 12.18 -18.29
CA GLY A 32 2.27 11.67 -19.66
C GLY A 32 0.81 11.36 -19.99
N VAL A 33 0.09 10.68 -19.10
CA VAL A 33 -1.34 10.36 -19.27
C VAL A 33 -2.19 11.62 -19.31
N LEU A 34 -1.93 12.59 -18.43
CA LEU A 34 -2.67 13.86 -18.39
C LEU A 34 -2.35 14.76 -19.59
N LEU A 35 -1.09 14.80 -20.02
CA LEU A 35 -0.69 15.49 -21.24
C LEU A 35 -1.41 14.90 -22.45
N TRP A 36 -1.42 13.57 -22.57
CA TRP A 36 -2.15 12.88 -23.65
C TRP A 36 -3.66 13.14 -23.58
N SER A 37 -4.25 13.15 -22.38
CA SER A 37 -5.64 13.56 -22.18
C SER A 37 -5.91 14.96 -22.73
N SER A 38 -5.03 15.93 -22.45
CA SER A 38 -5.18 17.30 -22.94
C SER A 38 -5.02 17.39 -24.46
N VAL A 39 -3.99 16.74 -25.03
CA VAL A 39 -3.76 16.72 -26.49
C VAL A 39 -4.91 16.04 -27.21
N SER A 40 -5.37 14.88 -26.74
CA SER A 40 -6.45 14.12 -27.38
C SER A 40 -7.79 14.86 -27.39
N LYS A 41 -8.10 15.64 -26.36
CA LYS A 41 -9.33 16.44 -26.31
C LYS A 41 -9.34 17.62 -27.28
N VAL A 42 -8.17 18.14 -27.64
CA VAL A 42 -8.04 19.32 -28.49
C VAL A 42 -7.82 18.96 -29.94
N ALA A 43 -6.92 18.00 -30.20
CA ALA A 43 -6.48 17.65 -31.55
C ALA A 43 -7.15 16.39 -32.12
N PHE A 44 -7.82 15.59 -31.29
CA PHE A 44 -8.35 14.28 -31.67
C PHE A 44 -9.73 14.01 -31.05
N LEU A 45 -10.17 12.76 -31.12
CA LEU A 45 -11.30 12.28 -30.31
C LEU A 45 -10.83 12.09 -28.85
N PRO A 46 -11.63 12.55 -27.87
CA PRO A 46 -11.30 12.38 -26.46
C PRO A 46 -11.02 10.91 -26.11
N SER A 47 -9.83 10.64 -25.60
CA SER A 47 -9.45 9.29 -25.16
C SER A 47 -10.26 8.90 -23.92
N LEU A 48 -10.94 7.75 -23.98
CA LEU A 48 -11.82 7.30 -22.90
C LEU A 48 -11.08 6.74 -21.68
N TRP A 49 -9.82 6.32 -21.84
CA TRP A 49 -9.04 5.58 -20.83
C TRP A 49 -8.20 6.47 -19.91
N THR A 50 -8.03 7.74 -20.25
CA THR A 50 -7.02 8.60 -19.61
C THR A 50 -7.39 8.97 -18.19
N LEU A 51 -8.68 9.10 -17.87
CA LEU A 51 -9.17 9.44 -16.54
C LEU A 51 -8.81 8.34 -15.52
N GLU A 52 -9.21 7.12 -15.80
CA GLU A 52 -9.05 5.97 -14.91
C GLU A 52 -7.60 5.56 -14.84
N THR A 53 -6.87 5.64 -15.95
CA THR A 53 -5.42 5.38 -15.92
C THR A 53 -4.70 6.39 -15.04
N ALA A 54 -5.06 7.69 -15.12
CA ALA A 54 -4.51 8.69 -14.23
C ALA A 54 -4.87 8.41 -12.76
N GLN A 55 -6.10 7.99 -12.46
CA GLN A 55 -6.52 7.59 -11.12
C GLN A 55 -5.76 6.37 -10.61
N PHE A 56 -5.56 5.33 -11.43
CA PHE A 56 -4.85 4.12 -11.03
C PHE A 56 -3.37 4.39 -10.79
N VAL A 57 -2.74 5.18 -11.66
CA VAL A 57 -1.35 5.63 -11.47
C VAL A 57 -1.22 6.47 -10.22
N MET A 58 -2.19 7.37 -9.95
CA MET A 58 -2.22 8.19 -8.75
C MET A 58 -2.36 7.32 -7.48
N VAL A 59 -3.28 6.35 -7.46
CA VAL A 59 -3.41 5.39 -6.35
C VAL A 59 -2.09 4.66 -6.12
N GLY A 60 -1.45 4.17 -7.18
CA GLY A 60 -0.15 3.53 -7.10
C GLY A 60 0.94 4.44 -6.52
N TYR A 61 1.01 5.68 -7.01
CA TYR A 61 1.97 6.67 -6.53
C TYR A 61 1.80 6.95 -5.03
N TYR A 62 0.58 7.20 -4.56
CA TYR A 62 0.33 7.49 -3.15
C TYR A 62 0.54 6.27 -2.25
N ILE A 63 0.00 5.11 -2.62
CA ILE A 63 -0.03 3.94 -1.74
C ILE A 63 1.33 3.23 -1.71
N LEU A 64 2.09 3.21 -2.80
CA LEU A 64 3.47 2.68 -2.79
C LEU A 64 4.48 3.69 -2.22
N GLY A 65 4.20 5.00 -2.32
CA GLY A 65 5.02 6.05 -1.72
C GLY A 65 4.85 6.18 -0.21
N GLY A 66 3.68 5.79 0.33
CA GLY A 66 3.36 5.89 1.76
C GLY A 66 4.36 5.22 2.71
N PRO A 67 4.75 3.94 2.51
CA PRO A 67 5.77 3.30 3.35
C PRO A 67 7.11 4.04 3.31
N TYR A 68 7.49 4.57 2.14
CA TYR A 68 8.74 5.31 1.99
C TYR A 68 8.69 6.68 2.67
N SER A 69 7.53 7.35 2.68
CA SER A 69 7.34 8.62 3.40
C SER A 69 7.36 8.42 4.92
N ILE A 70 6.82 7.30 5.42
CA ILE A 70 6.92 6.91 6.84
C ILE A 70 8.38 6.71 7.22
N GLN A 71 9.15 5.96 6.42
CA GLN A 71 10.58 5.73 6.63
C GLN A 71 11.38 7.05 6.71
N LEU A 72 11.07 8.02 5.84
CA LEU A 72 11.75 9.31 5.82
C LEU A 72 11.26 10.27 6.92
N GLY A 73 10.19 9.92 7.64
CA GLY A 73 9.58 10.78 8.63
C GLY A 73 9.05 12.10 8.04
N SER A 74 8.67 12.11 6.77
CA SER A 74 8.24 13.30 6.03
C SER A 74 6.77 13.67 6.25
N ASN A 75 6.07 12.92 7.10
CA ASN A 75 4.70 13.23 7.49
C ASN A 75 4.68 14.49 8.36
N VAL A 76 3.67 15.33 8.18
CA VAL A 76 3.48 16.53 9.00
C VAL A 76 3.23 16.08 10.44
N ARG A 77 4.16 16.43 11.33
CA ARG A 77 4.08 16.19 12.77
C ARG A 77 3.71 17.51 13.46
N MET A 78 2.77 17.45 14.40
CA MET A 78 2.40 18.62 15.22
C MET A 78 3.47 18.84 16.28
N ASP A 79 4.40 19.74 16.03
CA ASP A 79 5.61 19.92 16.86
C ASP A 79 5.42 20.77 18.13
N LEU A 80 4.19 21.20 18.46
CA LEU A 80 3.94 22.16 19.54
C LEU A 80 4.46 21.69 20.92
N PHE A 81 4.29 20.41 21.24
CA PHE A 81 4.79 19.82 22.50
C PHE A 81 5.92 18.83 22.27
N TYR A 82 5.97 18.21 21.08
CA TYR A 82 6.94 17.18 20.75
C TYR A 82 8.37 17.73 20.72
N GLY A 83 8.58 18.96 20.22
CA GLY A 83 9.92 19.55 20.07
C GLY A 83 10.77 19.54 21.34
N GLY A 84 10.15 19.87 22.49
CA GLY A 84 10.83 20.00 23.79
C GLY A 84 11.02 18.69 24.57
N TRP A 85 10.50 17.56 24.08
CA TRP A 85 10.57 16.29 24.82
C TRP A 85 11.91 15.59 24.67
N SER A 86 12.31 14.87 25.73
CA SER A 86 13.49 14.00 25.71
C SER A 86 13.33 12.86 24.69
N VAL A 87 14.45 12.33 24.18
CA VAL A 87 14.46 11.21 23.22
C VAL A 87 13.68 10.00 23.75
N LYS A 88 13.77 9.72 25.06
CA LYS A 88 13.03 8.62 25.69
C LYS A 88 11.53 8.89 25.76
N THR A 89 11.12 10.12 26.08
CA THR A 89 9.71 10.50 26.13
C THR A 89 9.07 10.42 24.74
N LYS A 90 9.77 10.92 23.71
CA LYS A 90 9.37 10.80 22.31
C LYS A 90 9.15 9.35 21.92
N ALA A 91 10.15 8.50 22.14
CA ALA A 91 10.08 7.08 21.80
C ALA A 91 8.95 6.33 22.53
N TRP A 92 8.65 6.66 23.79
CA TRP A 92 7.52 6.08 24.52
C TRP A 92 6.17 6.46 23.92
N VAL A 93 5.98 7.74 23.59
CA VAL A 93 4.72 8.23 23.01
C VAL A 93 4.56 7.70 21.58
N ASP A 94 5.62 7.66 20.80
CA ASP A 94 5.62 7.14 19.43
C ASP A 94 5.31 5.62 19.45
N ALA A 95 5.96 4.85 20.34
CA ALA A 95 5.69 3.42 20.51
C ALA A 95 4.25 3.10 20.96
N PHE A 96 3.59 4.02 21.67
CA PHE A 96 2.19 3.87 22.05
C PHE A 96 1.24 4.29 20.93
N THR A 97 1.46 5.46 20.32
CA THR A 97 0.58 6.01 19.28
C THR A 97 0.62 5.17 18.00
N VAL A 98 1.76 4.56 17.68
CA VAL A 98 1.92 3.67 16.53
C VAL A 98 1.04 2.42 16.61
N LEU A 99 0.63 1.99 17.80
CA LEU A 99 -0.33 0.87 17.96
C LEU A 99 -1.69 1.19 17.34
N PHE A 100 -2.16 2.44 17.46
CA PHE A 100 -3.41 2.88 16.84
C PHE A 100 -3.27 2.94 15.32
N LEU A 101 -2.11 3.37 14.81
CA LEU A 101 -1.83 3.35 13.39
C LEU A 101 -1.80 1.91 12.85
N MET A 102 -1.14 0.98 13.55
CA MET A 102 -1.14 -0.44 13.17
C MET A 102 -2.55 -1.04 13.18
N PHE A 103 -3.36 -0.73 14.19
CA PHE A 103 -4.76 -1.15 14.23
C PHE A 103 -5.55 -0.60 13.04
N TYR A 104 -5.45 0.70 12.78
CA TYR A 104 -6.09 1.34 11.63
C TYR A 104 -5.66 0.71 10.30
N LEU A 105 -4.35 0.51 10.10
CA LEU A 105 -3.82 -0.14 8.90
C LEU A 105 -4.26 -1.60 8.78
N GLY A 106 -4.41 -2.32 9.90
CA GLY A 106 -4.95 -3.68 9.93
C GLY A 106 -6.41 -3.73 9.46
N VAL A 107 -7.26 -2.84 9.97
CA VAL A 107 -8.66 -2.71 9.53
C VAL A 107 -8.72 -2.31 8.05
N LEU A 108 -7.88 -1.35 7.64
CA LEU A 108 -7.81 -0.89 6.26
C LEU A 108 -7.35 -2.00 5.30
N LEU A 109 -6.39 -2.83 5.71
CA LEU A 109 -5.92 -3.99 4.94
C LEU A 109 -7.03 -5.02 4.79
N TYR A 110 -7.78 -5.32 5.85
CA TYR A 110 -8.93 -6.22 5.76
C TYR A 110 -9.97 -5.69 4.78
N GLY A 111 -10.29 -4.39 4.83
CA GLY A 111 -11.19 -3.75 3.87
C GLY A 111 -10.65 -3.78 2.43
N ALA A 112 -9.34 -3.59 2.24
CA ALA A 112 -8.70 -3.66 0.92
C ALA A 112 -8.75 -5.08 0.34
N LEU A 113 -8.50 -6.11 1.16
CA LEU A 113 -8.65 -7.52 0.77
C LEU A 113 -10.10 -7.86 0.44
N GLY A 114 -11.06 -7.40 1.24
CA GLY A 114 -12.49 -7.50 0.92
C GLY A 114 -12.85 -6.89 -0.42
N SER A 115 -12.37 -5.67 -0.67
CA SER A 115 -12.58 -4.96 -1.94
C SER A 115 -11.93 -5.67 -3.13
N LEU A 116 -10.74 -6.25 -2.95
CA LEU A 116 -10.05 -7.01 -3.97
C LEU A 116 -10.75 -8.35 -4.27
N ALA A 117 -11.19 -9.07 -3.24
CA ALA A 117 -11.97 -10.30 -3.39
C ALA A 117 -13.27 -10.03 -4.16
N TYR A 118 -13.97 -8.94 -3.82
CA TYR A 118 -15.13 -8.47 -4.57
C TYR A 118 -14.79 -8.22 -6.05
N ALA A 119 -13.65 -7.59 -6.34
CA ALA A 119 -13.25 -7.33 -7.72
C ALA A 119 -12.91 -8.59 -8.52
N MET A 120 -12.59 -9.69 -7.83
CA MET A 120 -12.37 -11.02 -8.41
C MET A 120 -13.64 -11.88 -8.46
N GLY A 121 -14.78 -11.33 -8.06
CA GLY A 121 -16.08 -12.00 -8.13
C GLY A 121 -16.49 -12.76 -6.86
N TYR A 122 -15.83 -12.52 -5.72
CA TYR A 122 -16.21 -13.07 -4.42
C TYR A 122 -17.07 -12.08 -3.63
N PHE A 123 -18.33 -12.44 -3.37
CA PHE A 123 -19.32 -11.59 -2.67
C PHE A 123 -19.55 -11.99 -1.20
N GLY A 124 -18.67 -12.81 -0.62
CA GLY A 124 -18.80 -13.27 0.76
C GLY A 124 -18.19 -12.31 1.79
N MET A 125 -18.35 -12.67 3.07
CA MET A 125 -17.87 -11.87 4.20
C MET A 125 -16.46 -12.26 4.69
N ALA A 126 -15.89 -13.33 4.13
CA ALA A 126 -14.62 -13.92 4.57
C ALA A 126 -13.54 -13.83 3.47
N PRO A 127 -13.01 -12.63 3.18
CA PRO A 127 -12.02 -12.45 2.11
C PRO A 127 -10.73 -13.24 2.36
N LEU A 128 -10.32 -13.42 3.63
CA LEU A 128 -9.11 -14.17 3.97
C LEU A 128 -9.21 -15.65 3.59
N GLU A 129 -10.38 -16.26 3.81
CA GLU A 129 -10.65 -17.64 3.41
C GLU A 129 -10.58 -17.77 1.88
N TYR A 130 -11.25 -16.86 1.16
CA TYR A 130 -11.19 -16.80 -0.29
C TYR A 130 -9.76 -16.72 -0.84
N PHE A 131 -8.91 -15.84 -0.30
CA PHE A 131 -7.51 -15.77 -0.72
C PHE A 131 -6.71 -17.02 -0.36
N SER A 132 -7.01 -17.67 0.76
CA SER A 132 -6.35 -18.92 1.13
C SER A 132 -6.70 -20.05 0.17
N GLU A 133 -7.95 -20.13 -0.28
CA GLU A 133 -8.41 -21.07 -1.31
C GLU A 133 -7.82 -20.74 -2.68
N PHE A 134 -7.85 -19.46 -3.08
CA PHE A 134 -7.27 -18.99 -4.34
C PHE A 134 -5.77 -19.32 -4.42
N LEU A 135 -5.00 -19.02 -3.36
CA LEU A 135 -3.58 -19.34 -3.30
C LEU A 135 -3.36 -20.85 -3.21
N GLY A 136 -4.17 -21.58 -2.45
CA GLY A 136 -4.15 -23.03 -2.40
C GLY A 136 -4.29 -23.65 -3.79
N ALA A 137 -5.33 -23.26 -4.52
CA ALA A 137 -5.58 -23.66 -5.91
C ALA A 137 -4.41 -23.29 -6.85
N LEU A 138 -3.83 -22.10 -6.68
CA LEU A 138 -2.69 -21.65 -7.46
C LEU A 138 -1.45 -22.54 -7.22
N PHE A 139 -1.18 -22.96 -5.99
CA PHE A 139 -0.05 -23.83 -5.66
C PHE A 139 -0.28 -25.31 -6.00
N THR A 140 -1.52 -25.80 -5.91
CA THR A 140 -1.83 -27.23 -6.18
C THR A 140 -2.07 -27.53 -7.64
N GLY A 141 -2.88 -26.71 -8.32
CA GLY A 141 -3.33 -26.95 -9.70
C GLY A 141 -2.98 -25.84 -10.68
N GLY A 142 -2.14 -24.89 -10.25
CA GLY A 142 -1.65 -23.82 -11.10
C GLY A 142 -2.72 -22.79 -11.48
N PHE A 143 -2.45 -22.02 -12.53
CA PHE A 143 -3.33 -20.94 -12.98
C PHE A 143 -4.71 -21.43 -13.47
N ALA A 144 -4.81 -22.68 -13.94
CA ALA A 144 -6.07 -23.25 -14.39
C ALA A 144 -7.05 -23.39 -13.21
N GLN A 145 -6.60 -24.00 -12.11
CA GLN A 145 -7.44 -24.21 -10.92
C GLN A 145 -7.73 -22.89 -10.19
N ALA A 146 -6.75 -21.98 -10.12
CA ALA A 146 -7.00 -20.65 -9.56
C ALA A 146 -8.05 -19.87 -10.38
N GLY A 147 -8.06 -20.04 -11.70
CA GLY A 147 -9.05 -19.42 -12.59
C GLY A 147 -10.49 -19.85 -12.30
N GLU A 148 -10.72 -21.07 -11.81
CA GLU A 148 -12.05 -21.58 -11.46
C GLU A 148 -12.65 -20.87 -10.23
N THR A 149 -11.79 -20.31 -9.36
CA THR A 149 -12.23 -19.53 -8.19
C THR A 149 -12.56 -18.07 -8.55
N LEU A 150 -12.23 -17.63 -9.76
CA LEU A 150 -12.57 -16.29 -10.24
C LEU A 150 -14.01 -16.26 -10.73
N GLY A 151 -14.79 -15.35 -10.15
CA GLY A 151 -16.15 -15.09 -10.59
C GLY A 151 -16.20 -14.00 -11.67
N TYR A 152 -17.28 -13.22 -11.65
CA TYR A 152 -17.40 -12.06 -12.51
C TYR A 152 -16.41 -10.96 -12.08
N LEU A 153 -15.41 -10.70 -12.92
CA LEU A 153 -14.41 -9.66 -12.67
C LEU A 153 -15.04 -8.26 -12.77
N GLU A 154 -14.90 -7.50 -11.69
CA GLU A 154 -15.42 -6.14 -11.60
C GLU A 154 -14.73 -5.22 -12.61
N ARG A 155 -15.56 -4.45 -13.31
CA ARG A 155 -15.13 -3.43 -14.27
C ARG A 155 -15.67 -2.07 -13.86
N SER A 156 -14.93 -1.03 -14.17
CA SER A 156 -15.40 0.35 -14.01
C SER A 156 -16.71 0.59 -14.77
N SER A 157 -17.58 1.44 -14.21
CA SER A 157 -18.84 1.87 -14.83
C SER A 157 -18.66 2.97 -15.89
N THR A 158 -17.43 3.40 -16.13
CA THR A 158 -17.06 4.42 -17.10
C THR A 158 -17.08 3.90 -18.54
N ALA A 159 -16.89 4.79 -19.52
CA ALA A 159 -16.90 4.40 -20.94
C ALA A 159 -15.78 3.40 -21.32
N TRP A 160 -14.61 3.48 -20.68
CA TRP A 160 -13.48 2.58 -20.97
C TRP A 160 -13.63 1.19 -20.32
N ARG A 161 -14.34 1.09 -19.19
CA ARG A 161 -14.65 -0.17 -18.49
C ARG A 161 -13.43 -1.07 -18.14
N PRO A 162 -12.31 -0.54 -17.63
CA PRO A 162 -11.17 -1.37 -17.22
C PRO A 162 -11.52 -2.28 -16.04
N PHE A 163 -10.80 -3.39 -15.89
CA PHE A 163 -10.87 -4.24 -14.71
C PHE A 163 -10.29 -3.54 -13.47
N LEU A 164 -10.94 -3.70 -12.31
CA LEU A 164 -10.56 -2.99 -11.07
C LEU A 164 -9.65 -3.80 -10.14
N TRP A 165 -9.54 -5.13 -10.33
CA TRP A 165 -8.69 -5.95 -9.48
C TRP A 165 -7.21 -5.51 -9.46
N PRO A 166 -6.58 -5.02 -10.55
CA PRO A 166 -5.16 -4.66 -10.49
C PRO A 166 -4.88 -3.48 -9.54
N VAL A 167 -5.74 -2.44 -9.58
CA VAL A 167 -5.58 -1.27 -8.71
C VAL A 167 -5.91 -1.61 -7.26
N LYS A 168 -6.89 -2.50 -7.02
CA LYS A 168 -7.23 -2.95 -5.66
C LYS A 168 -6.17 -3.89 -5.07
N LEU A 169 -5.48 -4.67 -5.92
CA LEU A 169 -4.30 -5.44 -5.51
C LEU A 169 -3.17 -4.50 -5.10
N LEU A 170 -2.91 -3.48 -5.91
CA LEU A 170 -1.90 -2.46 -5.61
C LEU A 170 -2.19 -1.75 -4.28
N LEU A 171 -3.48 -1.45 -4.02
CA LEU A 171 -3.95 -0.89 -2.77
C LEU A 171 -3.64 -1.82 -1.58
N ALA A 172 -4.03 -3.09 -1.66
CA ALA A 172 -3.78 -4.08 -0.61
C ALA A 172 -2.27 -4.25 -0.35
N VAL A 173 -1.45 -4.32 -1.41
CA VAL A 173 0.00 -4.45 -1.31
C VAL A 173 0.60 -3.23 -0.61
N GLY A 174 0.29 -2.00 -1.01
CA GLY A 174 0.92 -0.84 -0.37
C GLY A 174 0.45 -0.61 1.07
N ILE A 175 -0.81 -0.94 1.41
CA ILE A 175 -1.26 -0.94 2.82
C ILE A 175 -0.48 -1.98 3.64
N PHE A 176 -0.27 -3.18 3.09
CA PHE A 176 0.56 -4.20 3.73
C PHE A 176 2.01 -3.71 3.94
N LEU A 177 2.62 -3.06 2.93
CA LEU A 177 3.95 -2.46 3.05
C LEU A 177 4.00 -1.35 4.12
N MET A 178 2.94 -0.54 4.24
CA MET A 178 2.83 0.48 5.29
C MET A 178 2.76 -0.17 6.67
N LEU A 179 2.03 -1.27 6.81
CA LEU A 179 1.95 -2.01 8.07
C LEU A 179 3.32 -2.59 8.45
N LEU A 180 4.07 -3.14 7.49
CA LEU A 180 5.44 -3.61 7.72
C LEU A 180 6.38 -2.47 8.13
N GLN A 181 6.33 -1.31 7.46
CA GLN A 181 7.15 -0.16 7.83
C GLN A 181 6.80 0.34 9.24
N THR A 182 5.51 0.40 9.55
CA THR A 182 5.01 0.85 10.85
C THR A 182 5.49 -0.08 11.96
N LEU A 183 5.50 -1.39 11.71
CA LEU A 183 6.07 -2.38 12.63
C LEU A 183 7.59 -2.21 12.80
N ALA A 184 8.31 -1.86 11.73
CA ALA A 184 9.74 -1.56 11.81
C ALA A 184 10.02 -0.31 12.66
N GLU A 185 9.23 0.77 12.52
CA GLU A 185 9.34 1.96 13.37
C GLU A 185 9.00 1.66 14.83
N PHE A 186 8.00 0.83 15.11
CA PHE A 186 7.70 0.38 16.47
C PHE A 186 8.89 -0.33 17.13
N PHE A 187 9.57 -1.22 16.41
CA PHE A 187 10.79 -1.84 16.92
C PHE A 187 11.91 -0.82 17.11
N ARG A 188 12.04 0.17 16.22
CA ARG A 188 13.00 1.27 16.33
C ARG A 188 12.78 2.07 17.61
N ASP A 189 11.53 2.38 17.94
CA ASP A 189 11.16 3.10 19.16
C ASP A 189 11.43 2.28 20.43
N ILE A 190 11.15 0.97 20.42
CA ILE A 190 11.56 0.06 21.50
C ILE A 190 13.09 0.08 21.67
N GLY A 191 13.84 0.19 20.57
CA GLY A 191 15.29 0.32 20.57
C GLY A 191 15.72 1.59 21.30
N ARG A 192 15.18 2.73 20.89
CA ARG A 192 15.43 4.04 21.51
C ARG A 192 15.12 4.04 23.01
N ILE A 193 14.02 3.41 23.44
CA ILE A 193 13.66 3.27 24.87
C ILE A 193 14.74 2.47 25.62
N ARG A 194 15.27 1.41 25.02
CA ARG A 194 16.34 0.55 25.58
C ARG A 194 17.75 1.14 25.42
N GLY A 195 17.90 2.31 24.80
CA GLY A 195 19.20 2.93 24.53
C GLY A 195 20.00 2.23 23.42
N VAL A 196 19.34 1.49 22.53
CA VAL A 196 19.96 0.81 21.39
C VAL A 196 19.40 1.41 20.10
N GLU A 197 20.25 2.03 19.29
CA GLU A 197 19.85 2.52 17.97
C GLU A 197 19.91 1.39 16.93
N ILE A 198 18.86 1.30 16.10
CA ILE A 198 18.68 0.36 14.99
C ILE A 198 18.02 1.05 13.81
#